data_AF-A0A372RYH6-F1
#
_entry.id   AF-A0A372RYH6-F1
#
_cell.length_a   1.000
_cell.length_b   1.000
_cell.length_c   1.000
_cell.angle_alpha   90.00
_cell.angle_beta   90.00
_cell.angle_gamma   90.00
#
_symmetry.space_group_name_H-M   'P 1'
#
loop_
_entity.id
_entity.type
_entity.pdbx_description
1 polymer ?
#
loop_
_entity_poly.entity_id
_entity_poly.type
_entity_poly.pdbx_seq_one_letter_code
_entity_poly.pdbx_strand_id
1 'polypeptide(L)'
;MEKSITFQHFFSFRVDSHGSHSAINSTKAIYTELSGLSKKATDCAIKSNVQHELVNLLKAFIYDVHNKNVQETQETQETETFTDINNPTITKHKGRPPKRLKSSVETSEKHVLKDSINVNIIENKTKGQKCGKCKQHGHYAKTCHNSC
;
A
#
# COMPACT_ATOMS: atom_id res chain seq x y z
N MET A 1 3.06 63.19 16.79
CA MET A 1 3.52 62.64 15.50
C MET A 1 4.11 61.27 15.79
N GLU A 2 3.27 60.25 15.74
CA GLU A 2 3.53 58.90 16.25
C GLU A 2 4.09 58.07 15.09
N LYS A 3 5.31 57.54 15.24
CA LYS A 3 5.97 56.74 14.20
C LYS A 3 5.50 55.29 14.35
N SER A 4 4.61 54.84 13.47
CA SER A 4 4.27 53.43 13.35
C SER A 4 5.47 52.66 12.79
N ILE A 5 6.00 51.73 13.58
CA ILE A 5 7.03 50.80 13.13
C ILE A 5 6.29 49.66 12.40
N THR A 6 6.30 49.70 11.07
CA THR A 6 5.75 48.64 10.23
C THR A 6 6.62 47.39 10.34
N PHE A 7 5.97 46.27 10.68
CA PHE A 7 6.55 44.94 10.87
C PHE A 7 6.93 44.30 9.51
N GLN A 8 7.79 44.96 8.74
CA GLN A 8 8.29 44.48 7.45
C GLN A 8 9.71 43.86 7.55
N HIS A 9 10.37 43.97 8.70
CA HIS A 9 11.80 43.67 8.82
C HIS A 9 12.19 42.30 9.40
N PHE A 10 11.23 41.44 9.76
CA PHE A 10 11.57 40.15 10.39
C PHE A 10 11.75 38.97 9.41
N PHE A 11 11.30 39.08 8.17
CA PHE A 11 11.40 37.97 7.20
C PHE A 11 12.69 37.94 6.37
N SER A 12 13.55 38.95 6.49
CA SER A 12 14.72 39.08 5.60
C SER A 12 16.00 38.38 6.07
N PHE A 13 16.02 37.72 7.24
CA PHE A 13 17.30 37.30 7.84
C PHE A 13 17.76 35.86 7.63
N ARG A 14 17.06 35.01 6.85
CA ARG A 14 17.61 33.69 6.47
C ARG A 14 17.14 33.20 5.10
N VAL A 15 17.23 34.06 4.08
CA VAL A 15 17.17 33.62 2.68
C VAL A 15 18.54 33.87 2.07
N ASP A 16 19.56 33.16 2.55
CA ASP A 16 20.83 33.05 1.84
C ASP A 16 21.34 31.60 1.91
N SER A 17 21.27 30.98 0.72
CA SER A 17 22.14 29.95 0.17
C SER A 17 22.40 28.65 0.98
N HIS A 18 21.69 27.57 0.62
CA HIS A 18 22.27 26.49 -0.20
C HIS A 18 21.23 25.40 -0.51
N GLY A 19 20.83 25.32 -1.78
CA GLY A 19 20.46 24.06 -2.45
C GLY A 19 19.12 23.40 -2.08
N SER A 20 18.05 23.87 -2.72
CA SER A 20 17.22 22.95 -3.50
C SER A 20 16.43 23.74 -4.53
N HIS A 21 16.99 23.83 -5.74
CA HIS A 21 16.15 23.81 -6.93
C HIS A 21 15.09 22.74 -6.70
N SER A 22 13.81 23.10 -6.89
CA SER A 22 12.69 22.16 -6.96
C SER A 22 13.07 21.03 -7.92
N ALA A 23 13.60 19.95 -7.34
CA ALA A 23 14.12 18.80 -8.04
C ALA A 23 13.47 17.61 -7.36
N ILE A 24 12.26 17.28 -7.84
CA ILE A 24 11.49 16.08 -7.49
C ILE A 24 11.69 15.72 -6.01
N ASN A 25 11.12 16.53 -5.11
CA ASN A 25 11.25 16.30 -3.69
C ASN A 25 10.65 14.92 -3.41
N SER A 26 11.48 13.93 -3.08
CA SER A 26 11.00 12.62 -2.66
C SER A 26 9.99 12.81 -1.52
N THR A 27 9.00 11.93 -1.39
CA THR A 27 8.03 11.99 -0.29
C THR A 27 8.72 12.10 1.07
N LYS A 28 9.89 11.47 1.21
CA LYS A 28 10.76 11.58 2.38
C LYS A 28 11.25 13.01 2.62
N ALA A 29 11.73 13.70 1.58
CA ALA A 29 12.20 15.08 1.68
C ALA A 29 11.06 16.03 2.10
N ILE A 30 9.89 15.89 1.49
CA ILE A 30 8.70 16.68 1.85
C ILE A 30 8.31 16.44 3.32
N TYR A 31 8.26 15.18 3.75
CA TYR A 31 7.96 14.85 5.15
C TYR A 31 8.95 15.48 6.13
N THR A 32 10.25 15.40 5.84
CA THR A 32 11.28 15.99 6.71
C THR A 32 11.16 17.51 6.80
N GLU A 33 10.84 18.18 5.69
CA GLU A 33 10.63 19.64 5.65
C GLU A 33 9.41 20.06 6.48
N LEU A 34 8.26 19.41 6.25
CA LEU A 34 7.02 19.70 6.97
C LEU A 34 7.17 19.45 8.48
N SER A 35 7.82 18.36 8.88
CA SER A 35 8.06 18.05 10.29
C SER A 35 8.96 19.10 10.95
N GLY A 36 10.03 19.53 10.28
CA GLY A 36 10.91 20.58 10.77
C GLY A 36 10.21 21.93 10.95
N LEU A 37 9.36 22.32 9.99
CA LEU A 37 8.57 23.55 10.08
C LEU A 37 7.49 23.46 11.16
N SER A 38 6.78 22.34 11.26
CA SER A 38 5.76 22.11 12.29
C SER A 38 6.33 22.30 13.69
N LYS A 39 7.49 21.70 13.97
CA LYS A 39 8.17 21.87 15.26
C LYS A 39 8.48 23.34 15.57
N LYS A 40 9.08 24.06 14.60
CA LYS A 40 9.39 25.49 14.76
C LYS A 40 8.13 26.32 14.99
N ALA A 41 7.06 26.05 14.25
CA ALA A 41 5.78 26.75 14.40
C ALA A 41 5.20 26.54 15.81
N THR A 42 5.25 25.31 16.34
CA THR A 42 4.82 25.00 17.70
C THR A 42 5.67 25.75 18.74
N ASP A 43 6.99 25.70 18.62
CA ASP A 43 7.90 26.40 19.55
C ASP A 43 7.63 27.91 19.56
N CYS A 44 7.42 28.52 18.38
CA CYS A 44 7.05 29.93 18.25
C CYS A 44 5.67 30.23 18.86
N ALA A 45 4.67 29.39 18.59
CA ALA A 45 3.31 29.60 19.07
C ALA A 45 3.22 29.52 20.60
N ILE A 46 3.94 28.59 21.23
CA ILE A 46 4.02 28.48 22.69
C ILE A 46 4.70 29.72 23.27
N LYS A 47 5.84 30.14 22.68
CA LYS A 47 6.57 31.33 23.16
C LYS A 47 5.76 32.61 23.07
N SER A 48 4.93 32.74 22.04
CA SER A 48 4.08 33.92 21.82
C SER A 48 2.67 33.78 22.41
N ASN A 49 2.36 32.69 23.10
CA ASN A 49 1.03 32.37 23.65
C ASN A 49 -0.12 32.38 22.63
N VAL A 50 0.14 31.99 21.38
CA VAL A 50 -0.84 31.91 20.26
C VAL A 50 -1.14 30.46 19.84
N GLN A 51 -0.92 29.50 20.74
CA GLN A 51 -1.12 28.07 20.46
C GLN A 51 -2.53 27.74 19.94
N HIS A 52 -3.56 28.45 20.40
CA HIS A 52 -4.94 28.21 19.97
C HIS A 52 -5.16 28.55 18.49
N GLU A 53 -4.54 29.63 17.99
CA GLU A 53 -4.60 30.02 16.59
C GLU A 53 -3.93 28.96 15.71
N LEU A 54 -2.75 28.49 16.11
CA LEU A 54 -2.04 27.43 15.40
C LEU A 54 -2.86 26.13 15.36
N VAL A 55 -3.50 25.74 16.47
CA VAL A 55 -4.36 24.56 16.52
C VAL A 55 -5.56 24.71 15.58
N ASN A 56 -6.21 25.88 15.57
CA ASN A 56 -7.36 26.12 14.70
C ASN A 56 -6.95 26.09 13.22
N LEU A 57 -5.80 26.68 12.88
CA LEU A 57 -5.25 26.65 11.53
C LEU A 57 -4.98 25.21 11.05
N LEU A 58 -4.36 24.39 11.89
CA LEU A 58 -4.07 22.99 11.56
C LEU A 58 -5.37 22.16 11.42
N LYS A 59 -6.36 22.38 12.29
CA LYS A 59 -7.67 21.73 12.19
C LYS A 59 -8.39 22.10 10.88
N ALA A 60 -8.39 23.38 10.52
CA ALA A 60 -8.99 23.85 9.29
C ALA A 60 -8.31 23.22 8.07
N PHE A 61 -6.97 23.23 8.04
CA PHE A 61 -6.20 22.60 6.96
C PHE A 61 -6.52 21.10 6.80
N ILE A 62 -6.58 20.34 7.90
CA ILE A 62 -6.91 18.90 7.86
C ILE A 62 -8.32 18.69 7.33
N TYR A 63 -9.29 19.48 7.81
CA TYR A 63 -10.67 19.39 7.36
C TYR A 63 -10.82 19.70 5.87
N ASP A 64 -10.18 20.76 5.38
CA ASP A 64 -10.23 21.15 3.97
C ASP A 64 -9.62 20.10 3.05
N VAL A 65 -8.48 19.51 3.43
CA VAL A 65 -7.84 18.44 2.66
C VAL A 65 -8.71 17.18 2.65
N HIS A 66 -9.28 16.81 3.80
CA HIS A 66 -10.14 15.64 3.89
C HIS A 66 -11.41 15.81 3.04
N ASN A 67 -12.03 16.99 3.07
CA ASN A 67 -13.24 17.26 2.29
C ASN A 67 -13.01 17.29 0.79
N LYS A 68 -11.89 17.85 0.32
CA LYS A 68 -11.52 17.81 -1.11
C LYS A 68 -11.37 16.36 -1.59
N ASN A 69 -10.71 15.52 -0.80
CA ASN A 69 -10.56 14.11 -1.13
C ASN A 69 -11.91 13.37 -1.15
N VAL A 70 -12.86 13.73 -0.26
CA VAL A 70 -14.22 13.15 -0.25
C VAL A 70 -15.03 13.59 -1.47
N GLN A 71 -14.94 14.86 -1.88
CA GLN A 71 -15.61 15.36 -3.09
C GLN A 71 -15.08 14.67 -4.36
N GLU A 72 -13.76 14.52 -4.50
CA GLU A 72 -13.16 13.76 -5.60
C GLU A 72 -13.59 12.28 -5.60
N THR A 73 -13.77 11.68 -4.41
CA THR A 73 -14.25 10.30 -4.27
C THR A 73 -15.74 10.18 -4.63
N GLN A 74 -16.57 11.17 -4.29
CA GLN A 74 -17.99 11.22 -4.65
C GLN A 74 -18.19 11.47 -6.15
N GLU A 75 -17.44 12.37 -6.79
CA GLU A 75 -17.50 12.58 -8.24
C GLU A 75 -17.02 11.33 -9.02
N THR A 76 -16.01 10.63 -8.50
CA THR A 76 -15.56 9.35 -9.08
C THR A 76 -16.60 8.24 -8.89
N GLN A 77 -17.25 8.16 -7.71
CA GLN A 77 -18.30 7.18 -7.43
C GLN A 77 -19.60 7.46 -8.18
N GLU A 78 -20.02 8.71 -8.33
CA GLU A 78 -21.22 9.07 -9.09
C GLU A 78 -21.03 8.71 -10.58
N THR A 79 -19.86 8.95 -11.16
CA THR A 79 -19.61 8.59 -12.57
C THR A 79 -19.55 7.07 -12.79
N GLU A 80 -19.13 6.28 -11.79
CA GLU A 80 -19.05 4.81 -11.89
C GLU A 80 -20.34 4.07 -11.46
N THR A 81 -21.17 4.66 -10.59
CA THR A 81 -22.37 3.98 -10.03
C THR A 81 -23.62 4.04 -10.92
N PHE A 82 -23.71 4.94 -11.91
CA PHE A 82 -24.89 5.00 -12.80
C PHE A 82 -24.98 3.90 -13.86
N THR A 83 -23.98 3.02 -14.00
CA THR A 83 -24.00 1.98 -15.04
C THR A 83 -24.14 0.53 -14.55
N ASP A 84 -24.11 0.27 -13.23
CA ASP A 84 -24.16 -1.11 -12.71
C ASP A 84 -25.07 -1.31 -11.49
N ILE A 85 -26.30 -0.78 -11.55
CA ILE A 85 -27.37 -1.29 -10.68
C ILE A 85 -27.98 -2.51 -11.38
N ASN A 86 -27.36 -3.68 -11.21
CA ASN A 86 -28.00 -4.94 -11.60
C ASN A 86 -29.25 -5.16 -10.73
N ASN A 87 -30.38 -5.47 -11.39
CA ASN A 87 -31.66 -5.78 -10.76
C ASN A 87 -31.48 -6.78 -9.60
N PRO A 88 -31.97 -6.51 -8.37
CA PRO A 88 -31.81 -7.40 -7.22
C PRO A 88 -32.47 -8.79 -7.42
N THR A 89 -33.37 -8.90 -8.40
CA THR A 89 -34.01 -10.16 -8.80
C THR A 89 -33.11 -11.04 -9.67
N ILE A 90 -32.02 -10.51 -10.24
CA ILE A 90 -31.12 -11.21 -11.16
C ILE A 90 -29.77 -11.45 -10.47
N THR A 91 -29.68 -12.55 -9.72
CA THR A 91 -28.39 -13.01 -9.18
C THR A 91 -27.63 -13.78 -10.24
N LYS A 92 -26.51 -13.24 -10.75
CA LYS A 92 -25.55 -14.05 -11.53
C LYS A 92 -24.88 -15.03 -10.58
N HIS A 93 -25.06 -16.35 -10.80
CA HIS A 93 -24.30 -17.34 -10.04
C HIS A 93 -22.81 -17.12 -10.34
N LYS A 94 -22.04 -16.72 -9.32
CA LYS A 94 -20.58 -16.61 -9.47
C LYS A 94 -20.09 -17.99 -9.88
N GLY A 95 -19.61 -18.09 -11.11
CA GLY A 95 -19.10 -19.34 -11.65
C GLY A 95 -18.03 -19.93 -10.74
N ARG A 96 -17.75 -21.21 -10.91
CA ARG A 96 -16.70 -21.89 -10.15
C ARG A 96 -15.36 -21.15 -10.35
N PRO A 97 -14.65 -20.77 -9.27
CA PRO A 97 -13.38 -20.07 -9.39
C PRO A 97 -12.37 -20.87 -10.24
N PRO A 98 -11.76 -20.27 -11.27
CA PRO A 98 -10.69 -20.91 -12.01
C PRO A 98 -9.48 -21.17 -11.07
N LYS A 99 -8.79 -22.29 -11.27
CA LYS A 99 -7.65 -22.78 -10.47
C LYS A 99 -7.95 -23.19 -9.00
N ARG A 100 -9.21 -23.42 -8.61
CA ARG A 100 -9.45 -24.05 -7.30
C ARG A 100 -8.98 -25.50 -7.25
N LEU A 101 -8.62 -25.96 -6.05
CA LEU A 101 -8.37 -27.39 -5.78
C LEU A 101 -9.59 -28.21 -6.25
N LYS A 102 -9.34 -29.21 -7.10
CA LYS A 102 -10.37 -30.15 -7.56
C LYS A 102 -10.56 -31.22 -6.50
N SER A 103 -11.81 -31.59 -6.22
CA SER A 103 -12.08 -32.78 -5.41
C SER A 103 -11.77 -34.04 -6.22
N SER A 104 -11.53 -35.17 -5.54
CA SER A 104 -11.20 -36.45 -6.20
C SER A 104 -12.29 -36.94 -7.18
N VAL A 105 -13.54 -36.48 -7.01
CA VAL A 105 -14.66 -36.82 -7.89
C VAL A 105 -14.62 -36.00 -9.19
N GLU A 106 -14.11 -34.77 -9.12
CA GLU A 106 -14.04 -33.83 -10.25
C GLU A 106 -12.82 -34.07 -11.17
N THR A 107 -11.83 -34.83 -10.71
CA THR A 107 -10.71 -35.28 -11.54
C THR A 107 -11.06 -36.48 -12.41
N SER A 108 -12.25 -37.06 -12.27
CA SER A 108 -12.71 -38.20 -13.08
C SER A 108 -13.36 -37.75 -14.40
N GLU A 109 -12.63 -37.03 -15.25
CA GLU A 109 -13.09 -36.80 -16.62
C GLU A 109 -12.71 -37.98 -17.51
N LYS A 110 -13.73 -38.79 -17.81
CA LYS A 110 -13.88 -39.71 -18.96
C LYS A 110 -12.74 -40.72 -19.16
N HIS A 111 -12.70 -41.75 -18.33
CA HIS A 111 -12.25 -43.04 -18.82
C HIS A 111 -13.38 -43.67 -19.63
N VAL A 112 -13.23 -43.65 -20.96
CA VAL A 112 -13.85 -44.66 -21.81
C VAL A 112 -13.43 -46.00 -21.24
N LEU A 113 -14.41 -46.84 -20.92
CA LEU A 113 -14.22 -48.21 -20.49
C LEU A 113 -13.43 -48.93 -21.60
N LYS A 114 -12.12 -49.07 -21.40
CA LYS A 114 -11.29 -50.01 -22.16
C LYS A 114 -10.85 -51.06 -21.18
N ASP A 115 -11.34 -52.25 -21.44
CA ASP A 115 -11.07 -53.46 -20.69
C ASP A 115 -9.56 -53.71 -20.55
N SER A 116 -9.23 -54.15 -19.34
CA SER A 116 -8.33 -55.26 -19.04
C SER A 116 -7.01 -55.35 -19.81
N ILE A 117 -5.90 -55.18 -19.07
CA ILE A 117 -4.73 -56.09 -18.99
C ILE A 117 -3.41 -55.31 -18.76
N ASN A 118 -2.74 -55.69 -17.66
CA ASN A 118 -1.32 -55.52 -17.31
C ASN A 118 -0.81 -54.19 -16.73
N VAL A 119 -0.78 -54.18 -15.39
CA VAL A 119 0.38 -53.91 -14.52
C VAL A 119 1.62 -53.33 -15.23
N ASN A 120 1.90 -52.05 -14.97
CA ASN A 120 3.27 -51.67 -14.62
C ASN A 120 3.27 -50.39 -13.75
N ILE A 121 3.84 -50.52 -12.55
CA ILE A 121 4.03 -49.45 -11.58
C ILE A 121 5.09 -48.51 -12.16
N ILE A 122 4.67 -47.35 -12.67
CA ILE A 122 5.60 -46.27 -12.98
C ILE A 122 5.65 -45.37 -11.75
N GLU A 123 6.71 -45.60 -10.97
CA GLU A 123 7.16 -44.83 -9.82
C GLU A 123 7.21 -43.33 -10.16
N ASN A 124 6.17 -42.59 -9.75
CA ASN A 124 6.13 -41.14 -9.85
C ASN A 124 7.21 -40.54 -8.95
N LYS A 125 8.38 -40.24 -9.51
CA LYS A 125 9.46 -39.50 -8.85
C LYS A 125 9.04 -38.05 -8.64
N THR A 126 8.18 -37.78 -7.65
CA THR A 126 8.03 -36.45 -7.05
C THR A 126 9.26 -36.17 -6.21
N LYS A 127 10.35 -35.80 -6.89
CA LYS A 127 11.59 -35.40 -6.23
C LYS A 127 11.30 -34.16 -5.37
N GLY A 128 11.19 -34.35 -4.06
CA GLY A 128 10.96 -33.28 -3.08
C GLY A 128 12.07 -32.23 -3.09
N GLN A 129 11.99 -31.25 -2.19
CA GLN A 129 12.97 -30.16 -2.14
C GLN A 129 14.42 -30.69 -2.04
N LYS A 130 15.33 -30.10 -2.83
CA LYS A 130 16.78 -30.37 -2.75
C LYS A 130 17.40 -29.59 -1.58
N CYS A 131 18.26 -30.25 -0.84
CA CYS A 131 19.06 -29.63 0.21
C CYS A 131 20.05 -28.62 -0.38
N GLY A 132 20.06 -27.38 0.14
CA GLY A 132 20.98 -26.33 -0.31
C GLY A 132 22.46 -26.63 -0.08
N LYS A 133 22.81 -27.49 0.89
CA LYS A 133 24.19 -27.85 1.24
C LYS A 133 24.74 -28.99 0.37
N CYS A 134 24.08 -30.15 0.40
CA CYS A 134 24.57 -31.36 -0.27
C CYS A 134 23.87 -31.70 -1.59
N LYS A 135 22.88 -30.90 -2.02
CA LYS A 135 22.08 -31.08 -3.25
C LYS A 135 21.29 -32.39 -3.35
N GLN A 136 21.26 -33.21 -2.29
CA GLN A 136 20.43 -34.41 -2.20
C GLN A 136 18.97 -34.05 -1.88
N HIS A 137 18.04 -34.92 -2.26
CA HIS A 137 16.59 -34.71 -2.04
C HIS A 137 16.16 -35.32 -0.71
N GLY A 138 15.04 -34.82 -0.17
CA GLY A 138 14.36 -35.45 0.97
C GLY A 138 14.76 -34.92 2.36
N HIS A 139 15.57 -33.87 2.44
CA HIS A 139 15.87 -33.20 3.72
C HIS A 139 16.21 -31.72 3.52
N TYR A 140 16.04 -30.93 4.60
CA TYR A 140 16.35 -29.51 4.60
C TYR A 140 17.83 -29.25 4.90
N ALA A 141 18.34 -28.09 4.46
CA ALA A 141 19.71 -27.65 4.77
C ALA A 141 20.02 -27.57 6.28
N LYS A 142 18.99 -27.36 7.12
CA LYS A 142 19.11 -27.30 8.58
C LYS A 142 19.34 -28.68 9.22
N THR A 143 18.88 -29.76 8.59
CA THR A 143 18.98 -31.15 9.07
C THR A 143 19.94 -31.99 8.22
N CYS A 144 20.84 -31.33 7.49
CA CYS A 144 21.81 -31.99 6.63
C CYS A 144 22.93 -32.61 7.47
N HIS A 145 23.15 -33.92 7.30
CA HIS A 145 24.23 -34.65 7.98
C HIS A 145 25.62 -34.34 7.37
N ASN A 146 25.66 -33.76 6.17
CA ASN A 146 26.90 -33.25 5.58
C ASN A 146 27.08 -31.79 5.98
N SER A 147 27.45 -31.57 7.24
CA SER A 147 27.88 -30.26 7.73
C SER A 147 29.36 -30.05 7.41
N CYS A 148 29.63 -29.46 6.25
CA CYS A 148 30.80 -28.60 6.07
C CYS A 148 30.35 -27.14 6.22
#